data_AF-A0A7L5YIZ2-F1
#
_entry.id   AF-A0A7L5YIZ2-F1
#
_cell.length_a   1.000
_cell.length_b   1.000
_cell.length_c   1.000
_cell.angle_alpha   90.00
_cell.angle_beta   90.00
_cell.angle_gamma   90.00
#
_symmetry.space_group_name_H-M   'P 1'
#
loop_
_entity.id
_entity.type
_entity.pdbx_description
1 polymer ?
#
loop_
_entity_poly.entity_id
_entity_poly.type
_entity_poly.pdbx_seq_one_letter_code
_entity_poly.pdbx_strand_id
1 'polypeptide(L)'
;MARDPLCYDFDGDGRNGISDIEAVTSDWGRLTGFDPRYDLDRDGDIDIYDISGIAGGWDRLCLVVPTPTATPTSTPTKTPTLTPTPTKTPTLTPTPTKTPTLTPTPTKTPTFTPTPTKTPTFTPTPRQPQQR
;
A
#
# COMPACT_ATOMS: atom_id res chain seq x y z
N MET A 1 36.50 -12.33 7.73
CA MET A 1 37.08 -13.19 8.78
C MET A 1 36.97 -12.42 10.08
N ALA A 2 36.25 -12.93 11.08
CA ALA A 2 36.27 -12.32 12.40
C ALA A 2 37.58 -12.76 13.09
N ARG A 3 38.66 -12.02 12.85
CA ARG A 3 39.93 -12.13 13.58
C ARG A 3 39.96 -10.99 14.59
N ASP A 4 39.91 -11.32 15.89
CA ASP A 4 40.51 -10.60 17.03
C ASP A 4 40.07 -11.28 18.35
N PRO A 5 40.82 -11.28 19.50
CA PRO A 5 41.43 -10.06 20.06
C PRO A 5 42.72 -10.19 20.93
N LEU A 6 43.54 -11.27 20.92
CA LEU A 6 44.73 -11.34 21.81
C LEU A 6 45.90 -12.20 21.30
N CYS A 7 45.85 -12.64 20.04
CA CYS A 7 46.89 -13.50 19.51
C CYS A 7 47.91 -12.74 18.65
N TYR A 8 47.69 -11.45 18.41
CA TYR A 8 48.61 -10.54 17.72
C TYR A 8 49.05 -11.01 16.33
N ASP A 9 48.21 -11.80 15.64
CA ASP A 9 48.39 -12.23 14.24
C ASP A 9 47.75 -11.18 13.32
N PHE A 10 48.55 -10.19 12.96
CA PHE A 10 48.15 -9.03 12.17
C PHE A 10 48.26 -9.27 10.67
N ASP A 11 49.18 -10.14 10.24
CA ASP A 11 49.45 -10.46 8.84
C ASP A 11 48.60 -11.61 8.28
N GLY A 12 47.97 -12.39 9.17
CA GLY A 12 47.07 -13.45 8.81
C GLY A 12 47.67 -14.85 8.81
N ASP A 13 48.95 -15.02 9.15
CA ASP A 13 49.71 -16.25 8.94
C ASP A 13 49.43 -17.38 9.95
N GLY A 14 48.70 -17.06 11.03
CA GLY A 14 48.32 -18.02 12.07
C GLY A 14 49.32 -18.12 13.22
N ARG A 15 50.29 -17.21 13.33
CA ARG A 15 51.28 -17.18 14.41
C ARG A 15 51.48 -15.75 14.90
N ASN A 16 51.85 -15.63 16.18
CA ASN A 16 52.46 -14.40 16.70
C ASN A 16 53.97 -14.48 16.49
N GLY A 17 54.52 -13.57 15.70
CA GLY A 17 55.95 -13.52 15.46
C GLY A 17 56.44 -12.14 14.98
N ILE A 18 57.63 -12.17 14.38
CA ILE A 18 58.30 -10.95 13.95
C ILE A 18 57.53 -10.21 12.85
N SER A 19 56.84 -10.96 11.97
CA SER A 19 56.03 -10.39 10.89
C SER A 19 54.90 -9.49 11.43
N ASP A 20 54.38 -9.81 12.60
CA ASP A 20 53.34 -9.02 13.27
C ASP A 20 53.89 -7.74 13.87
N ILE A 21 55.12 -7.78 14.38
CA ILE A 21 55.84 -6.58 14.81
C ILE A 21 56.14 -5.70 13.60
N GLU A 22 56.55 -6.28 12.48
CA GLU A 22 56.76 -5.55 11.23
C GLU A 22 55.47 -4.88 10.74
N ALA A 23 54.32 -5.54 10.92
CA ALA A 23 53.02 -4.96 10.62
C ALA A 23 52.72 -3.73 11.49
N VAL A 24 52.85 -3.83 12.82
CA VAL A 24 52.61 -2.70 13.74
C VAL A 24 53.61 -1.56 13.54
N THR A 25 54.89 -1.88 13.42
CA THR A 25 55.95 -0.87 13.23
C THR A 25 55.88 -0.14 11.89
N SER A 26 55.11 -0.64 10.91
CA SER A 26 54.87 0.06 9.65
C SER A 26 54.21 1.43 9.82
N ASP A 27 53.49 1.63 10.93
CA ASP A 27 52.80 2.88 11.29
C ASP A 27 53.44 3.62 12.48
N TRP A 28 54.67 3.24 12.88
CA TRP A 28 55.35 3.78 14.06
C TRP A 28 55.34 5.32 14.14
N GLY A 29 54.83 5.85 15.25
CA GLY A 29 54.74 7.29 15.53
C GLY A 29 53.72 8.05 14.69
N ARG A 30 52.81 7.37 13.97
CA ARG A 30 51.70 8.03 13.30
C ARG A 30 50.60 8.40 14.29
N LEU A 31 50.19 9.67 14.24
CA LEU A 31 49.02 10.18 14.98
C LEU A 31 47.72 10.11 14.17
N THR A 32 47.82 9.91 12.84
CA THR A 32 46.66 9.86 11.94
C THR A 32 46.96 8.95 10.75
N GLY A 33 45.94 8.27 10.22
CA GLY A 33 46.09 7.41 9.04
C GLY A 33 46.85 6.11 9.29
N PHE A 34 47.05 5.74 10.56
CA PHE A 34 47.47 4.42 10.98
C PHE A 34 46.29 3.43 10.91
N ASP A 35 46.59 2.14 10.83
CA ASP A 35 45.57 1.11 11.02
C ASP A 35 45.19 1.03 12.50
N PRO A 36 43.92 1.33 12.88
CA PRO A 36 43.50 1.33 14.30
C PRO A 36 43.62 -0.03 14.99
N ARG A 37 43.93 -1.10 14.27
CA ARG A 37 44.25 -2.41 14.85
C ARG A 37 45.64 -2.46 15.48
N TYR A 38 46.54 -1.57 15.09
CA TYR A 38 47.91 -1.52 15.60
C TYR A 38 48.03 -0.72 16.91
N ASP A 39 47.03 0.10 17.22
CA ASP A 39 46.88 0.84 18.48
C ASP A 39 46.19 -0.08 19.52
N LEU A 40 47.02 -0.84 20.22
CA LEU A 40 46.61 -1.93 21.10
C LEU A 40 46.17 -1.44 22.48
N ASP A 41 46.74 -0.35 22.98
CA ASP A 41 46.33 0.25 24.25
C ASP A 41 45.34 1.42 24.13
N ARG A 42 45.07 1.86 22.89
CA ARG A 42 44.03 2.83 22.49
C ARG A 42 44.29 4.24 22.97
N ASP A 43 45.56 4.64 23.03
CA ASP A 43 45.96 5.99 23.41
C ASP A 43 46.02 6.98 22.23
N GLY A 44 45.98 6.45 21.01
CA GLY A 44 45.82 7.22 19.77
C GLY A 44 47.10 7.40 18.97
N ASP A 45 48.18 6.72 19.32
CA ASP A 45 49.37 6.61 18.49
C ASP A 45 49.94 5.18 18.46
N ILE A 46 50.95 4.97 17.61
CA ILE A 46 51.63 3.68 17.48
C ILE A 46 53.02 3.78 18.10
N ASP A 47 53.21 3.16 19.25
CA ASP A 47 54.45 3.24 20.01
C ASP A 47 54.88 1.89 20.65
N ILE A 48 55.77 1.97 21.64
CA ILE A 48 56.35 0.80 22.29
C ILE A 48 55.35 0.02 23.15
N TYR A 49 54.31 0.69 23.65
CA TYR A 49 53.28 0.06 24.45
C TYR A 49 52.41 -0.85 23.59
N ASP A 50 52.25 -0.56 22.30
CA ASP A 50 51.56 -1.45 21.38
C ASP A 50 52.30 -2.77 21.17
N ILE A 51 53.61 -2.71 20.91
CA ILE A 51 54.40 -3.92 20.65
C ILE A 51 54.52 -4.79 21.91
N SER A 52 54.33 -4.22 23.09
CA SER A 52 54.40 -4.94 24.37
C SER A 52 53.37 -6.08 24.45
N GLY A 53 52.21 -5.91 23.81
CA GLY A 53 51.21 -6.97 23.68
C GLY A 53 51.74 -8.17 22.89
N ILE A 54 52.31 -7.91 21.72
CA ILE A 54 52.90 -8.91 20.82
C ILE A 54 53.97 -9.71 21.56
N ALA A 55 54.83 -9.01 22.31
CA ALA A 55 55.88 -9.63 23.08
C ALA A 55 55.39 -10.54 24.23
N GLY A 56 54.18 -10.30 24.75
CA GLY A 56 53.56 -11.18 25.74
C GLY A 56 53.07 -12.52 25.17
N GLY A 57 53.03 -12.65 23.83
CA GLY A 57 52.46 -13.80 23.13
C GLY A 57 53.38 -14.46 22.10
N TRP A 58 54.69 -14.22 22.14
CA TRP A 58 55.65 -14.78 21.17
C TRP A 58 55.44 -16.28 20.88
N ASP A 59 55.50 -16.64 19.59
CA ASP A 59 55.34 -18.00 19.05
C ASP A 59 53.99 -18.66 19.36
N ARG A 60 53.01 -17.89 19.84
CA ARG A 60 51.67 -18.40 20.11
C ARG A 60 50.98 -18.72 18.80
N LEU A 61 50.51 -19.97 18.67
CA LEU A 61 49.69 -20.39 17.53
C LEU A 61 48.30 -19.77 17.63
N CYS A 62 47.97 -18.95 16.63
CA CYS A 62 46.63 -18.51 16.35
C CYS A 62 45.97 -19.58 15.49
N LEU A 63 45.29 -20.53 16.13
CA LEU A 63 44.41 -21.43 15.37
C LEU A 63 43.34 -20.57 14.71
N VAL A 64 43.52 -20.26 13.42
CA VAL A 64 42.50 -19.65 12.58
C VAL A 64 41.38 -20.68 12.48
N VAL A 65 40.43 -20.64 13.42
CA VAL A 65 39.20 -21.41 13.28
C VAL A 65 38.52 -20.83 12.05
N PRO A 66 38.37 -21.58 10.94
CA PRO A 66 37.68 -21.06 9.78
C PRO A 66 36.28 -20.69 10.23
N THR A 67 35.96 -19.39 10.14
CA THR A 67 34.60 -18.92 10.45
C THR A 67 33.67 -19.66 9.49
N PRO A 68 32.60 -20.33 9.98
CA PRO A 68 31.64 -20.96 9.08
C PRO A 68 31.12 -19.88 8.13
N THR A 69 31.42 -20.04 6.85
CA THR A 69 30.98 -19.09 5.82
C THR A 69 29.48 -19.24 5.70
N ALA A 70 28.73 -18.14 5.88
CA ALA A 70 27.29 -18.18 5.66
C ALA A 70 27.02 -18.64 4.22
N THR A 71 26.44 -19.83 4.07
CA THR A 71 25.98 -20.31 2.77
C THR A 71 24.92 -19.33 2.25
N PRO A 72 25.03 -18.81 1.02
CA PRO A 72 24.01 -17.94 0.47
C PRO A 72 22.67 -18.68 0.45
N THR A 73 21.72 -18.22 1.25
CA THR A 73 20.34 -18.71 1.22
C THR A 73 19.69 -18.19 -0.06
N SER A 74 19.16 -19.12 -0.87
CA SER A 74 18.34 -18.75 -2.04
C SER A 74 17.17 -17.90 -1.58
N THR A 75 17.17 -16.63 -1.92
CA THR A 75 16.06 -15.72 -1.64
C THR A 75 14.90 -16.08 -2.56
N PRO A 76 13.66 -16.25 -2.06
CA PRO A 76 12.52 -16.54 -2.91
C PRO A 76 12.27 -15.37 -3.86
N THR A 77 12.37 -15.63 -5.16
CA THR A 77 12.02 -14.66 -6.22
C THR A 77 10.52 -14.39 -6.17
N LYS A 78 10.12 -13.12 -6.04
CA LYS A 78 8.71 -12.73 -6.11
C LYS A 78 8.19 -12.99 -7.54
N THR A 79 7.33 -13.99 -7.69
CA THR A 79 6.60 -14.22 -8.95
C THR A 79 5.67 -13.04 -9.21
N PRO A 80 5.67 -12.43 -10.42
CA PRO A 80 4.74 -11.36 -10.74
C PRO A 80 3.29 -11.87 -10.71
N THR A 81 2.46 -11.30 -9.85
CA THR A 81 1.03 -11.58 -9.79
C THR A 81 0.34 -10.86 -10.94
N LEU A 82 -0.31 -11.60 -11.84
CA LEU A 82 -1.15 -11.01 -12.89
C LEU A 82 -2.31 -10.26 -12.24
N THR A 83 -2.33 -8.93 -12.40
CA THR A 83 -3.43 -8.10 -11.93
C THR A 83 -4.59 -8.24 -12.93
N PRO A 84 -5.83 -8.54 -12.51
CA PRO A 84 -6.94 -8.64 -13.43
C PRO A 84 -7.23 -7.26 -14.04
N THR A 85 -7.21 -7.19 -15.37
CA THR A 85 -7.58 -5.98 -16.12
C THR A 85 -9.08 -5.75 -15.99
N PRO A 86 -9.54 -4.53 -15.63
CA PRO A 86 -10.97 -4.25 -15.54
C PRO A 86 -11.63 -4.35 -16.91
N THR A 87 -12.53 -5.32 -17.07
CA THR A 87 -13.37 -5.47 -18.26
C THR A 87 -14.46 -4.42 -18.23
N LYS A 88 -14.60 -3.63 -19.30
CA LYS A 88 -15.71 -2.68 -19.43
C LYS A 88 -17.01 -3.46 -19.62
N THR A 89 -17.88 -3.44 -18.62
CA THR A 89 -19.24 -3.98 -18.73
C THR A 89 -20.07 -3.07 -19.65
N PRO A 90 -20.72 -3.59 -20.70
CA PRO A 90 -21.57 -2.78 -21.56
C PRO A 90 -22.77 -2.25 -20.74
N THR A 91 -22.95 -0.92 -20.77
CA THR A 91 -24.10 -0.27 -20.14
C THR A 91 -25.28 -0.33 -21.10
N LEU A 92 -26.36 -1.02 -20.70
CA LEU A 92 -27.60 -1.03 -21.47
C LEU A 92 -28.23 0.36 -21.42
N THR A 93 -28.26 1.04 -22.57
CA THR A 93 -28.96 2.33 -22.71
C THR A 93 -30.46 2.04 -22.83
N PRO A 94 -31.32 2.63 -21.98
CA PRO A 94 -32.76 2.42 -22.09
C PRO A 94 -33.28 3.04 -23.39
N THR A 95 -33.90 2.22 -24.24
CA THR A 95 -34.59 2.69 -25.44
C THR A 95 -35.88 3.39 -25.02
N PRO A 96 -36.18 4.60 -25.52
CA PRO A 96 -37.41 5.29 -25.18
C PRO A 96 -38.63 4.55 -25.74
N THR A 97 -39.46 4.01 -24.85
CA THR A 97 -40.75 3.40 -25.21
C THR A 97 -41.76 4.51 -25.46
N LYS A 98 -42.37 4.53 -26.65
CA LYS A 98 -43.47 5.46 -26.95
C LYS A 98 -44.70 5.05 -26.12
N THR A 99 -45.08 5.87 -25.14
CA THR A 99 -46.34 5.70 -24.40
C THR A 99 -47.50 6.11 -25.32
N PRO A 100 -48.53 5.26 -25.51
CA PRO A 100 -49.70 5.64 -26.28
C PRO A 100 -50.46 6.74 -25.56
N THR A 101 -50.62 7.88 -26.22
CA THR A 101 -51.44 8.99 -25.73
C THR A 101 -52.90 8.67 -26.01
N LEU A 102 -53.74 8.60 -24.98
CA LEU A 102 -55.18 8.40 -25.15
C LEU A 102 -55.80 9.70 -25.69
N THR A 103 -56.26 9.67 -26.94
CA THR A 103 -57.01 10.78 -27.54
C THR A 103 -58.42 10.80 -26.92
N PRO A 104 -58.90 11.94 -26.38
CA PRO A 104 -60.23 12.01 -25.82
C PRO A 104 -61.28 11.86 -26.93
N THR A 105 -62.17 10.87 -26.77
CA THR A 105 -63.32 10.66 -27.65
C THR A 105 -64.38 11.72 -27.33
N PRO A 106 -64.95 12.43 -28.32
CA PRO A 106 -65.99 13.43 -28.06
C PRO A 106 -67.28 12.74 -27.60
N THR A 107 -67.68 13.01 -26.36
CA THR A 107 -68.96 12.55 -25.79
C THR A 107 -70.08 13.46 -26.29
N LYS A 108 -71.11 12.89 -26.93
CA LYS A 108 -72.31 13.64 -27.31
C LYS A 108 -73.14 13.95 -26.06
N THR A 109 -73.28 15.22 -25.71
CA THR A 109 -74.18 15.66 -24.63
C THR A 109 -75.64 15.53 -25.10
N PRO A 110 -76.52 14.82 -24.37
CA PRO A 110 -77.94 14.78 -24.73
C PRO A 110 -78.56 16.16 -24.53
N THR A 111 -79.18 16.69 -25.58
CA THR A 111 -79.94 17.94 -25.52
C THR A 111 -81.37 17.60 -25.12
N PHE A 112 -81.84 18.15 -24.00
CA PHE A 112 -83.24 18.01 -23.59
C PHE A 112 -84.10 18.99 -24.39
N THR A 113 -84.98 18.46 -25.23
CA THR A 113 -86.02 19.25 -25.90
C THR A 113 -87.16 19.50 -24.91
N PRO A 114 -87.54 20.74 -24.60
CA PRO A 114 -88.66 21.00 -23.71
C PRO A 114 -89.97 20.56 -24.37
N THR A 115 -90.76 19.74 -23.67
CA THR A 115 -92.09 19.32 -24.09
C THR A 115 -93.07 20.47 -23.87
N PRO A 116 -93.93 20.86 -24.85
CA PRO A 116 -94.90 21.91 -24.65
C PRO A 116 -95.99 21.48 -23.66
N THR A 117 -96.07 22.18 -22.54
CA THR A 117 -97.12 21.99 -21.53
C THR A 117 -98.42 22.62 -22.02
N LYS A 118 -99.50 21.83 -22.12
CA LYS A 118 -100.84 22.36 -22.42
C LYS A 118 -101.38 23.09 -21.18
N THR A 119 -101.61 24.39 -21.30
CA THR A 119 -102.27 25.18 -20.25
C THR A 119 -103.76 24.81 -20.18
N PRO A 120 -104.29 24.40 -19.02
CA PRO A 120 -105.71 24.13 -18.88
C PRO A 120 -106.51 25.43 -19.02
N THR A 121 -107.45 25.45 -19.95
CA THR A 121 -108.39 26.55 -20.16
C THR A 121 -109.55 26.38 -19.18
N PHE A 122 -109.73 27.34 -18.27
CA PHE A 122 -110.90 27.36 -17.40
C PHE A 122 -112.08 27.94 -18.19
N THR A 123 -113.07 27.09 -18.51
CA THR A 123 -114.34 27.53 -19.10
C THR A 123 -115.17 28.21 -18.01
N PRO A 124 -115.58 29.48 -18.17
CA PRO A 124 -116.43 30.14 -17.18
C PRO A 124 -117.83 29.52 -17.18
N THR A 125 -118.29 29.08 -16.01
CA THR A 125 -119.65 28.59 -15.80
C THR A 125 -120.64 29.76 -15.89
N PRO A 126 -121.65 29.71 -16.78
CA PRO A 126 -122.64 30.79 -16.87
C PRO A 126 -123.54 30.83 -15.62
N ARG A 127 -123.85 32.06 -15.19
CA ARG A 127 -124.68 32.36 -14.03
C ARG A 127 -126.14 32.55 -14.46
N GLN A 128 -127.01 31.64 -13.97
CA GLN A 128 -128.42 31.77 -13.49
C GLN A 128 -129.50 32.53 -14.32
N PRO A 129 -130.78 32.12 -14.21
CA PRO A 129 -131.67 32.75 -13.20
C PRO A 129 -132.66 31.79 -12.50
N GLN A 130 -133.21 32.25 -11.38
CA GLN A 130 -134.30 31.63 -10.59
C GLN A 130 -135.67 31.74 -11.29
N GLN A 131 -136.53 30.73 -11.15
CA GLN A 131 -138.01 30.81 -11.16
C GLN A 131 -138.51 29.71 -10.18
N ARG A 132 -138.95 30.08 -8.97
CA ARG A 132 -140.32 30.36 -8.47
C ARG A 132 -141.25 29.15 -8.43
#